data_AF-A0A2E3XM90-F1
#
_entry.id   AF-A0A2E3XM90-F1
#
_cell.length_a   1.000
_cell.length_b   1.000
_cell.length_c   1.000
_cell.angle_alpha   90.00
_cell.angle_beta   90.00
_cell.angle_gamma   90.00
#
_symmetry.space_group_name_H-M   'P 1'
#
loop_
_entity.id
_entity.type
_entity.pdbx_description
1 polymer ?
#
loop_
_entity_poly.entity_id
_entity_poly.type
_entity_poly.pdbx_seq_one_letter_code
_entity_poly.pdbx_strand_id
1 'polypeptide(L)' 'DRVVFGSDWPHIEGMPAPLDYVMELKEFSMEDQKKILLDNVAELNEPKPLR' A
#
# COMPACT_ATOMS: atom_id res chain seq x y z
N ASP A 1 -3.11 6.25 7.71
CA ASP A 1 -4.46 5.66 7.57
C ASP A 1 -5.10 5.71 6.18
N ARG A 2 -4.67 6.57 5.23
CA ARG A 2 -5.29 6.65 3.89
C ARG A 2 -4.34 6.35 2.73
N VAL A 3 -3.08 6.03 3.02
CA VAL A 3 -2.04 5.76 2.01
C VAL A 3 -2.07 4.27 1.68
N VAL A 4 -2.06 3.93 0.39
CA VAL A 4 -2.01 2.56 -0.11
C VAL A 4 -0.84 2.43 -1.07
N PHE A 5 -0.07 1.35 -0.94
CA PHE A 5 0.96 1.00 -1.90
C PHE A 5 0.35 0.58 -3.24
N GLY A 6 0.85 1.17 -4.33
CA GLY A 6 0.55 0.79 -5.71
C GLY A 6 1.81 0.88 -6.55
N SER A 7 2.23 -0.24 -7.12
CA SER A 7 3.46 -0.32 -7.94
C SER A 7 3.28 0.18 -9.36
N ASP A 8 2.05 0.24 -9.84
CA ASP A 8 1.69 0.51 -11.23
C ASP A 8 2.32 -0.46 -12.25
N TRP A 9 2.80 -1.62 -11.80
CA TRP A 9 3.32 -2.66 -12.69
C TRP A 9 2.18 -3.30 -13.49
N PRO A 10 2.32 -3.53 -14.82
CA PRO A 10 3.52 -3.44 -15.65
C PRO A 10 3.65 -2.16 -16.51
N HIS A 11 3.08 -1.03 -16.10
CA HIS A 11 3.24 0.22 -16.86
C HIS A 11 4.70 0.69 -16.94
N ILE A 12 5.01 1.53 -17.93
CA ILE A 12 6.39 2.00 -18.18
C ILE A 12 6.91 2.92 -17.08
N GLU A 13 6.01 3.63 -16.41
CA GLU A 13 6.23 4.46 -15.23
C GLU A 13 6.22 3.67 -13.92
N GLY A 14 5.79 2.40 -13.98
CA GLY A 14 5.64 1.54 -12.81
C GLY A 14 6.96 0.98 -12.28
N MET A 15 6.91 0.45 -11.07
CA MET A 15 8.06 -0.16 -10.41
C MET A 15 8.31 -1.57 -11.00
N PRO A 16 9.50 -1.85 -11.56
CA PRO A 16 9.80 -3.16 -12.16
C PRO A 16 9.86 -4.29 -11.12
N ALA A 17 10.19 -3.95 -9.87
CA ALA A 17 10.22 -4.86 -8.72
C ALA A 17 9.43 -4.22 -7.55
N PRO A 18 8.11 -4.47 -7.43
CA PRO A 18 7.24 -3.80 -6.46
C PRO A 18 7.73 -3.83 -5.00
N LEU A 19 8.34 -4.94 -4.58
CA LEU A 19 8.77 -5.09 -3.18
C LEU A 19 10.01 -4.27 -2.81
N ASP A 20 10.74 -3.71 -3.78
CA ASP A 20 11.86 -2.82 -3.50
C ASP A 20 11.40 -1.54 -2.77
N TYR A 21 10.13 -1.16 -2.92
CA TYR A 21 9.52 -0.01 -2.24
C TYR A 21 9.46 -0.18 -0.71
N VAL A 22 9.53 -1.40 -0.17
CA VAL A 22 9.49 -1.62 1.29
C VAL A 22 10.62 -0.87 2.00
N MET A 23 11.77 -0.71 1.34
CA MET A 23 12.92 0.04 1.87
C MET A 23 12.64 1.53 2.06
N GLU A 24 11.73 2.12 1.28
CA GLU A 24 11.33 3.52 1.38
C GLU A 24 10.50 3.81 2.64
N LEU A 25 9.95 2.77 3.27
CA LEU A 25 9.12 2.90 4.46
C LEU A 25 9.90 2.77 5.78
N LYS A 26 11.23 2.75 5.75
CA LYS A 26 12.10 2.51 6.92
C LYS A 26 11.90 3.48 8.09
N GLU A 27 11.43 4.70 7.82
CA GLU A 27 11.17 5.73 8.84
C GLU A 27 9.81 5.55 9.53
N PHE A 28 8.96 4.66 9.02
CA PHE A 28 7.65 4.35 9.59
C PHE A 28 7.75 3.20 10.59
N SER A 29 6.85 3.23 11.58
CA SER A 29 6.66 2.10 12.49
C SER A 29 6.24 0.84 11.72
N MET A 30 6.49 -0.35 12.26
CA MET A 30 6.04 -1.61 11.66
C MET A 30 4.51 -1.66 11.49
N GLU A 31 3.78 -1.02 12.40
CA GLU A 31 2.32 -0.88 12.31
C GLU A 31 1.93 -0.02 11.10
N ASP A 32 2.58 1.12 10.89
CA ASP A 32 2.30 2.00 9.76
C ASP A 32 2.73 1.40 8.42
N GLN A 33 3.84 0.66 8.39
CA GLN A 33 4.26 -0.11 7.22
C GLN A 33 3.17 -1.12 6.82
N LYS A 34 2.64 -1.87 7.80
CA LYS A 34 1.55 -2.83 7.56
C LYS A 34 0.27 -2.15 7.06
N LYS A 35 -0.06 -0.96 7.58
CA LYS A 35 -1.18 -0.16 7.07
C LYS A 35 -1.00 0.21 5.61
N ILE A 36 0.17 0.74 5.23
CA ILE A 36 0.47 1.19 3.86
C ILE A 36 0.47 0.02 2.87
N LEU A 37 1.12 -1.09 3.24
CA LEU A 37 1.36 -2.23 2.36
C LEU A 37 0.18 -3.21 2.28
N LEU A 38 -0.75 -3.21 3.26
CA LEU A 38 -1.80 -4.22 3.34
C LEU A 38 -3.12 -3.73 3.94
N ASP A 39 -3.12 -3.24 5.19
CA ASP A 39 -4.39 -3.10 5.91
C ASP A 39 -5.31 -2.03 5.30
N ASN A 40 -4.75 -0.91 4.80
CA ASN A 40 -5.55 0.15 4.20
C ASN A 40 -6.23 -0.30 2.90
N VAL A 41 -5.56 -1.14 2.08
CA VAL A 41 -6.17 -1.65 0.84
C VAL A 41 -7.20 -2.73 1.14
N ALA A 42 -6.99 -3.55 2.18
CA ALA A 42 -7.98 -4.51 2.62
C ALA A 42 -9.26 -3.80 3.10
N GLU A 43 -9.14 -2.76 3.94
CA GLU A 43 -10.29 -1.97 4.40
C GLU A 43 -11.00 -1.26 3.23
N LEU A 44 -10.25 -0.69 2.29
CA LEU A 44 -10.83 0.01 1.14
C LEU A 44 -11.65 -0.92 0.24
N ASN A 45 -11.25 -2.18 0.12
CA ASN A 45 -11.94 -3.19 -0.68
C ASN A 45 -13.09 -3.88 0.08
N GLU A 46 -13.32 -3.56 1.35
CA GLU A 46 -14.47 -4.05 2.11
C GLU A 46 -15.67 -3.10 1.92
N PRO A 47 -16.75 -3.54 1.25
CA PRO A 47 -17.94 -2.72 1.09
C PRO A 47 -18.56 -2.43 2.46
N LYS A 48 -18.68 -1.14 2.79
CA LYS A 48 -19.36 -0.73 4.02
C LYS A 48 -20.87 -0.64 3.76
N PRO A 49 -21.72 -0.98 4.75
CA PRO A 49 -23.16 -0.76 4.64
C PRO A 49 -23.44 0.70 4.27
N LEU A 50 -24.45 0.91 3.41
CA LEU A 50 -24.97 2.25 3.17
C LEU A 50 -25.44 2.82 4.52
N ARG A 51 -24.92 3.99 4.87
CA ARG A 51 -25.36 4.75 6.06
C ARG A 51 -26.79 5.25 5.89
#